data_AF-A0A662SKX8-F1
#
_entry.id   AF-A0A662SKX8-F1
#
_cell.length_a   1.000
_cell.length_b   1.000
_cell.length_c   1.000
_cell.angle_alpha   90.00
_cell.angle_beta   90.00
_cell.angle_gamma   90.00
#
_symmetry.space_group_name_H-M   'P 1'
#
loop_
_entity.id
_entity.type
_entity.pdbx_description
1 polymer ?
#
loop_
_entity_poly.entity_id
_entity_poly.type
_entity_poly.pdbx_seq_one_letter_code
_entity_poly.pdbx_strand_id
1 'polypeptide(L)'
;MGSVEKTKLLHHVNLVARELIRNTRSKRISIKLRTLLRYAYVSYKRKTTDLNTIRGLVPRIRPPSRLANQYFYRDIENMLRRNFKVVIESRRQFKYVTFYKE
;
A
#
# COMPACT_ATOMS: atom_id res chain seq x y z
N MET A 1 -14.01 13.86 -11.81
CA MET A 1 -13.89 12.39 -12.03
C MET A 1 -12.95 11.68 -11.02
N GLY A 2 -12.79 12.19 -9.79
CA GLY A 2 -11.60 11.87 -8.95
C GLY A 2 -11.80 10.99 -7.69
N SER A 3 -13.03 10.60 -7.32
CA SER A 3 -13.29 9.86 -6.06
C SER A 3 -13.32 8.33 -6.24
N VAL A 4 -13.95 7.82 -7.30
CA VAL A 4 -14.18 6.38 -7.48
C VAL A 4 -12.88 5.60 -7.68
N GLU A 5 -11.97 6.10 -8.52
CA GLU A 5 -10.67 5.45 -8.73
C GLU A 5 -9.81 5.47 -7.46
N LYS A 6 -9.87 6.57 -6.71
CA LYS A 6 -9.20 6.74 -5.42
C LYS A 6 -9.69 5.72 -4.40
N THR A 7 -11.01 5.55 -4.29
CA THR A 7 -11.64 4.55 -3.40
C THR A 7 -11.26 3.13 -3.81
N LYS A 8 -11.31 2.80 -5.10
CA LYS A 8 -10.88 1.48 -5.61
C LYS A 8 -9.41 1.23 -5.28
N LEU A 9 -8.54 2.22 -5.44
CA LEU A 9 -7.13 2.06 -5.13
C LEU A 9 -6.90 1.90 -3.61
N LEU A 10 -7.60 2.65 -2.74
CA LEU A 10 -7.55 2.45 -1.29
C LEU A 10 -7.98 1.04 -0.89
N HIS A 11 -9.02 0.50 -1.55
CA HIS A 11 -9.43 -0.89 -1.35
C HIS A 11 -8.29 -1.86 -1.68
N HIS A 12 -7.61 -1.68 -2.82
CA HIS A 12 -6.44 -2.50 -3.17
C HIS A 12 -5.24 -2.29 -2.21
N VAL A 13 -5.06 -1.10 -1.63
CA VAL A 13 -4.06 -0.90 -0.56
C VAL A 13 -4.40 -1.76 0.65
N ASN A 14 -5.67 -1.78 1.07
CA ASN A 14 -6.12 -2.64 2.17
C ASN A 14 -5.85 -4.12 1.86
N LEU A 15 -6.26 -4.60 0.68
CA LEU A 15 -6.04 -5.99 0.27
C LEU A 15 -4.56 -6.39 0.30
N VAL A 16 -3.69 -5.56 -0.29
CA VAL A 16 -2.24 -5.82 -0.32
C VAL A 16 -1.64 -5.77 1.09
N ALA A 17 -2.07 -4.85 1.94
CA ALA A 17 -1.61 -4.78 3.32
C ALA A 17 -1.98 -6.05 4.11
N ARG A 18 -3.23 -6.54 3.98
CA ARG A 18 -3.66 -7.81 4.58
C ARG A 18 -2.81 -8.98 4.08
N GLU A 19 -2.55 -9.02 2.79
CA GLU A 19 -1.73 -10.08 2.20
C GLU A 19 -0.28 -10.05 2.73
N LEU A 20 0.33 -8.86 2.84
CA LEU A 20 1.66 -8.67 3.41
C LEU A 20 1.74 -9.17 4.86
N ILE A 21 0.74 -8.86 5.69
CA ILE A 21 0.68 -9.32 7.08
C ILE A 21 0.44 -10.83 7.16
N ARG A 22 -0.42 -11.37 6.30
CA ARG A 22 -0.72 -12.82 6.28
C ARG A 22 0.52 -13.65 5.95
N ASN A 23 1.29 -13.22 4.95
CA ASN A 23 2.47 -13.96 4.47
C ASN A 23 3.75 -13.69 5.27
N THR A 24 3.79 -12.65 6.11
CA THR A 24 4.99 -12.39 6.90
C THR A 24 5.13 -13.40 8.05
N ARG A 25 6.33 -13.97 8.19
CA ARG A 25 6.70 -14.84 9.32
C ARG A 25 7.04 -14.02 10.58
N SER A 26 7.42 -12.76 10.41
CA SER A 26 7.82 -11.88 11.51
C SER A 26 6.61 -11.32 12.26
N LYS A 27 6.78 -11.02 13.55
CA LYS A 27 5.77 -10.32 14.38
C LYS A 27 5.48 -8.89 13.88
N ARG A 28 6.34 -8.33 13.03
CA ARG A 28 6.18 -7.01 12.43
C ARG A 28 6.73 -6.98 11.00
N ILE A 29 6.16 -6.13 10.15
CA ILE A 29 6.66 -5.85 8.81
C ILE A 29 6.65 -4.35 8.55
N SER A 30 7.77 -3.81 8.06
CA SER A 30 7.88 -2.39 7.69
C SER A 30 8.01 -2.25 6.19
N ILE A 31 7.23 -1.34 5.60
CA ILE A 31 7.24 -1.07 4.15
C ILE A 31 7.13 0.42 3.89
N LYS A 32 7.86 0.91 2.87
CA LYS A 32 7.70 2.30 2.40
C LYS A 32 6.28 2.51 1.89
N LEU A 33 5.66 3.62 2.28
CA LEU A 33 4.30 3.96 1.84
C LEU A 33 4.21 4.04 0.30
N ARG A 34 5.26 4.57 -0.34
CA ARG A 34 5.40 4.59 -1.81
C ARG A 34 5.42 3.19 -2.43
N THR A 35 6.09 2.23 -1.79
CA THR A 35 6.11 0.84 -2.28
C THR A 35 4.73 0.20 -2.15
N LEU A 36 4.07 0.41 -1.01
CA LEU A 36 2.71 -0.08 -0.79
C LEU A 36 1.73 0.46 -1.83
N LEU A 37 1.81 1.76 -2.16
CA LEU A 37 1.03 2.36 -3.25
C LEU A 37 1.32 1.68 -4.60
N ARG A 38 2.59 1.44 -4.94
CA ARG A 38 2.95 0.78 -6.20
C ARG A 38 2.37 -0.63 -6.27
N TYR A 39 2.44 -1.38 -5.18
CA TYR A 39 1.86 -2.73 -5.12
C TYR A 39 0.34 -2.69 -5.27
N ALA A 40 -0.33 -1.78 -4.57
CA ALA A 40 -1.77 -1.58 -4.68
C ALA A 40 -2.21 -1.20 -6.09
N TYR A 41 -1.42 -0.38 -6.80
CA TYR A 41 -1.74 0.01 -8.17
C TYR A 41 -1.61 -1.17 -9.15
N VAL A 42 -0.57 -2.00 -9.00
CA VAL A 42 -0.42 -3.24 -9.76
C VAL A 42 -1.60 -4.17 -9.48
N SER A 43 -1.95 -4.36 -8.20
CA SER A 43 -3.11 -5.13 -7.76
C SER A 43 -4.41 -4.62 -8.40
N TYR A 44 -4.62 -3.30 -8.41
CA TYR A 44 -5.78 -2.66 -9.03
C TYR A 44 -5.87 -2.91 -10.53
N LYS A 45 -4.74 -2.84 -11.25
CA LYS A 45 -4.67 -3.03 -12.70
C LYS A 45 -4.77 -4.50 -13.12
N ARG A 46 -4.24 -5.42 -12.31
CA ARG A 46 -4.15 -6.85 -12.65
C ARG A 46 -5.10 -7.74 -11.87
N LYS A 47 -5.92 -7.16 -10.98
CA LYS A 47 -6.93 -7.86 -10.16
C LYS A 47 -6.37 -9.05 -9.40
N THR A 48 -5.17 -8.89 -8.85
CA THR A 48 -4.47 -9.93 -8.07
C THR A 48 -3.93 -9.36 -6.77
N THR A 49 -3.87 -10.18 -5.73
CA THR A 49 -3.18 -9.87 -4.47
C THR A 49 -1.91 -10.70 -4.29
N ASP A 50 -1.59 -11.64 -5.20
CA ASP A 50 -0.37 -12.43 -5.13
C ASP A 50 0.87 -11.52 -5.15
N LEU A 51 1.60 -11.53 -4.03
CA LEU A 51 2.76 -10.66 -3.81
C LEU A 51 3.91 -10.96 -4.78
N ASN A 52 4.07 -12.20 -5.24
CA ASN A 52 5.12 -12.57 -6.19
C ASN A 52 4.81 -11.97 -7.56
N THR A 53 3.59 -12.18 -8.04
CA THR A 53 3.10 -11.56 -9.28
C THR A 53 3.18 -10.04 -9.21
N ILE A 54 2.73 -9.44 -8.10
CA ILE A 54 2.79 -7.99 -7.91
C ILE A 54 4.24 -7.49 -8.01
N ARG A 55 5.17 -8.08 -7.26
CA ARG A 55 6.59 -7.69 -7.25
C ARG A 55 7.21 -7.74 -8.64
N GLY A 56 6.91 -8.79 -9.42
CA GLY A 56 7.42 -8.94 -10.79
C GLY A 56 6.92 -7.86 -11.77
N LEU A 57 5.76 -7.26 -11.51
CA LEU A 57 5.14 -6.28 -12.40
C LEU A 57 5.39 -4.81 -12.02
N VAL A 58 5.84 -4.53 -10.80
CA VAL A 58 6.13 -3.17 -10.29
C VAL A 58 7.09 -2.34 -11.17
N PRO A 59 8.11 -2.92 -11.86
CA PRO A 59 8.96 -2.14 -12.76
C PRO A 59 8.20 -1.58 -13.98
N ARG A 60 7.23 -2.35 -14.50
CA ARG A 60 6.50 -2.09 -15.75
C ARG A 60 5.19 -1.33 -15.55
N ILE A 61 4.55 -1.46 -14.39
CA ILE A 61 3.26 -0.84 -14.09
C ILE A 61 3.45 0.15 -12.94
N ARG A 62 3.30 1.45 -13.24
CA ARG A 62 3.53 2.53 -12.28
C ARG A 62 2.25 3.34 -12.04
N PRO A 63 1.98 3.76 -10.80
CA PRO A 63 0.88 4.67 -10.53
C PRO A 63 1.13 6.01 -11.23
N PRO A 64 0.10 6.62 -11.85
CA PRO A 64 0.22 7.95 -12.41
C PRO A 64 0.49 8.99 -11.31
N SER A 65 1.19 10.07 -11.64
CA SER A 65 1.58 11.13 -10.69
C SER A 65 0.39 11.70 -9.90
N ARG A 66 -0.77 11.85 -10.55
CA ARG A 66 -2.03 12.29 -9.92
C ARG A 66 -2.53 11.40 -8.79
N LEU A 67 -2.07 10.14 -8.70
CA LEU A 67 -2.38 9.20 -7.60
C LEU A 67 -1.18 9.02 -6.64
N ALA A 68 -0.05 9.66 -6.92
CA ALA A 68 1.18 9.57 -6.11
C ALA A 68 1.51 10.92 -5.46
N ASN A 69 0.48 11.60 -4.92
CA ASN A 69 0.60 12.90 -4.25
C ASN A 69 0.37 12.81 -2.74
N GLN A 70 0.72 13.87 -2.02
CA GLN A 70 0.63 13.95 -0.55
C GLN A 70 -0.78 13.70 -0.03
N TYR A 71 -1.82 14.19 -0.72
CA TYR A 71 -3.21 14.00 -0.29
C TYR A 71 -3.56 12.51 -0.30
N PHE A 72 -3.24 11.79 -1.38
CA PHE A 72 -3.53 10.36 -1.45
C PHE A 72 -2.72 9.55 -0.45
N TYR A 73 -1.46 9.91 -0.21
CA TYR A 73 -0.68 9.28 0.86
C TYR A 73 -1.33 9.48 2.23
N ARG A 74 -1.89 10.67 2.51
CA ARG A 74 -2.62 10.92 3.77
C ARG A 74 -3.88 10.06 3.89
N ASP A 75 -4.60 9.83 2.79
CA ASP A 75 -5.76 8.92 2.80
C ASP A 75 -5.36 7.47 3.07
N ILE A 76 -4.24 7.02 2.48
CA ILE A 76 -3.66 5.72 2.77
C ILE A 76 -3.32 5.61 4.26
N GLU A 77 -2.61 6.58 4.82
CA GLU A 77 -2.24 6.57 6.23
C GLU A 77 -3.48 6.48 7.14
N ASN A 78 -4.50 7.29 6.86
CA ASN A 78 -5.75 7.28 7.62
C ASN A 78 -6.46 5.93 7.53
N MET A 79 -6.54 5.35 6.33
CA MET A 79 -7.13 4.03 6.13
C MET A 79 -6.34 2.96 6.89
N LEU A 80 -5.01 2.98 6.82
CA LEU A 80 -4.18 1.99 7.51
C LEU A 80 -4.33 2.09 9.03
N ARG A 81 -4.33 3.30 9.59
CA ARG A 81 -4.55 3.53 11.04
C ARG A 81 -5.91 3.02 11.53
N ARG A 82 -6.95 3.09 10.68
CA ARG A 82 -8.31 2.63 11.03
C ARG A 82 -8.50 1.12 10.94
N ASN A 83 -7.69 0.42 10.15
CA ASN A 83 -7.91 -0.99 9.83
C ASN A 83 -6.83 -1.94 10.39
N PHE A 84 -5.71 -1.41 10.86
CA PHE A 84 -4.56 -2.21 11.28
C PHE A 84 -3.87 -1.60 12.49
N LYS A 85 -3.20 -2.45 13.28
CA LYS A 85 -2.21 -2.01 14.26
C LYS A 85 -0.93 -1.58 13.53
N VAL A 86 -0.77 -0.27 13.34
CA VAL A 86 0.35 0.31 12.59
C VAL A 86 1.02 1.47 13.31
N VAL A 87 2.32 1.61 13.09
CA VAL A 87 3.09 2.82 13.36
C VAL A 87 3.55 3.40 12.03
N ILE A 88 3.33 4.69 11.81
CA ILE A 88 3.73 5.39 10.59
C ILE A 88 4.74 6.45 10.98
N GLU A 89 5.93 6.37 10.38
CA GLU A 89 7.08 7.20 10.73
C GLU A 89 7.77 7.72 9.47
N SER A 90 8.29 8.93 9.57
CA SER A 90 9.17 9.51 8.55
C SER A 90 10.61 9.14 8.88
N ARG A 91 11.29 8.42 7.98
CA ARG A 91 12.71 8.12 8.08
C ARG A 91 13.43 8.82 6.94
N ARG A 92 14.16 9.89 7.25
CA ARG A 92 14.73 10.83 6.25
C ARG A 92 13.60 11.32 5.32
N GLN A 93 13.79 11.21 4.00
CA GLN A 93 12.82 11.64 2.98
C GLN A 93 11.67 10.66 2.69
N PHE A 94 11.58 9.53 3.40
CA PHE A 94 10.57 8.50 3.12
C PHE A 94 9.67 8.23 4.31
N LYS A 95 8.38 8.06 4.04
CA LYS A 95 7.43 7.52 5.02
C LYS A 95 7.40 6.00 4.97
N TYR A 96 7.48 5.39 6.14
CA TYR A 96 7.33 3.96 6.35
C TYR A 96 6.10 3.69 7.18
N VAL A 97 5.45 2.56 6.90
CA VAL A 97 4.41 1.99 7.74
C VAL A 97 4.92 0.66 8.27
N THR A 98 4.89 0.51 9.59
CA THR A 98 5.22 -0.72 10.30
C THR A 98 3.92 -1.34 10.80
N PHE A 99 3.59 -2.51 10.28
CA PHE A 99 2.46 -3.33 10.70
C PHE A 99 2.90 -4.30 11.79
N TYR A 100 2.03 -4.53 12.77
CA TYR A 100 2.20 -5.52 13.82
C TYR A 100 1.22 -6.67 13.57
N LYS A 101 1.76 -7.89 13.51
CA LYS A 101 0.98 -9.12 13.40
C LYS A 101 0.52 -9.47 14.82
N GLU A 102 -0.79 -9.64 14.98
CA GLU A 102 -1.40 -10.14 16.22
C GLU A 102 -0.94 -11.57 16.51
#